data_AF-A0AAU6HRC9-F1
#
_entry.id   AF-A0AAU6HRC9-F1
#
_cell.length_a   1.000
_cell.length_b   1.000
_cell.length_c   1.000
_cell.angle_alpha   90.00
_cell.angle_beta   90.00
_cell.angle_gamma   90.00
#
_symmetry.space_group_name_H-M   'P 1'
#
loop_
_entity.id
_entity.type
_entity.pdbx_description
1 polymer ?
#
loop_
_entity_poly.entity_id
_entity_poly.type
_entity_poly.pdbx_seq_one_letter_code
_entity_poly.pdbx_strand_id
1 'polypeptide(L)'
;MIPKIRMLDLDEHALVLTMNKAGEVEVINPGMCDALAAAVLRTIADQLIAAHPPYPCTPDAEPEQQHDRPPEPVTGHGSRLDTDRKVWTDGRGHAWDLSLKWGDAAGGVWRWTGVLDSAGTPMMRPVDGNGREPLDVVRSLYGPIAPLGGAA
;
A
#
# COMPACT_ATOMS: atom_id res chain seq x y z
N MET A 1 18.74 -30.96 -14.08
CA MET A 1 17.87 -29.84 -13.66
C MET A 1 16.45 -30.21 -14.06
N ILE A 2 15.58 -30.52 -13.10
CA ILE A 2 14.21 -30.99 -13.41
C ILE A 2 13.36 -29.76 -13.74
N PRO A 3 12.68 -29.70 -14.90
CA PRO A 3 11.79 -28.59 -15.21
C PRO A 3 10.66 -28.55 -14.18
N LYS A 4 10.50 -27.42 -13.49
CA LYS A 4 9.32 -27.16 -12.66
C LYS A 4 8.18 -26.77 -13.60
N ILE A 5 7.46 -27.76 -14.10
CA ILE A 5 6.24 -27.53 -14.88
C ILE A 5 5.13 -27.21 -13.88
N ARG A 6 4.54 -26.01 -13.98
CA ARG A 6 3.28 -25.68 -13.31
C ARG A 6 2.20 -25.62 -14.39
N MET A 7 1.18 -26.46 -14.28
CA MET A 7 -0.03 -26.33 -15.09
C MET A 7 -0.94 -25.32 -14.41
N LEU A 8 -1.38 -24.32 -15.19
CA LEU A 8 -2.41 -23.37 -14.78
C LEU A 8 -3.69 -23.81 -15.49
N ASP A 9 -4.75 -24.08 -14.73
CA ASP A 9 -6.07 -24.29 -15.31
C ASP A 9 -6.67 -22.91 -15.65
N LEU A 10 -6.85 -22.65 -16.95
CA LEU A 10 -7.33 -21.36 -17.41
C LEU A 10 -8.84 -21.20 -17.20
N ASP A 11 -9.58 -22.29 -17.04
CA ASP A 11 -11.03 -22.24 -16.81
C ASP A 11 -11.37 -21.87 -15.36
N GLU A 12 -10.42 -22.04 -14.42
CA GLU A 12 -10.56 -21.59 -13.03
C GLU A 12 -10.28 -20.08 -12.84
N HIS A 13 -9.77 -19.39 -13.87
CA HIS A 13 -9.28 -18.02 -13.76
C HIS A 13 -9.90 -17.08 -14.81
N ALA A 14 -10.59 -16.04 -14.36
CA ALA A 14 -11.21 -15.05 -15.24
C ALA A 14 -10.21 -14.15 -16.00
N LEU A 15 -8.96 -14.06 -15.51
CA LEU A 15 -7.87 -13.30 -16.12
C LEU A 15 -6.53 -13.87 -15.64
N VAL A 16 -5.64 -14.14 -16.59
CA VAL A 16 -4.27 -14.62 -16.37
C VAL A 16 -3.31 -13.71 -17.10
N LEU A 17 -2.31 -13.20 -16.39
CA LEU A 17 -1.20 -12.45 -16.96
C LEU A 17 0.07 -13.29 -16.81
N THR A 18 0.77 -13.53 -17.91
CA THR A 18 2.09 -14.14 -17.86
C THR A 18 3.12 -13.20 -18.49
N MET A 19 4.34 -13.24 -17.96
CA MET A 19 5.46 -12.51 -18.50
C MET A 19 6.65 -13.45 -18.55
N ASN A 20 7.25 -13.61 -19.73
CA ASN A 20 8.43 -14.45 -19.87
C ASN A 20 9.71 -13.70 -19.49
N LYS A 21 10.84 -14.41 -19.46
CA LYS A 21 12.14 -13.80 -19.11
C LYS A 21 12.64 -12.76 -20.11
N ALA A 22 12.08 -12.73 -21.33
CA ALA A 22 12.38 -11.72 -22.34
C ALA A 22 11.48 -10.48 -22.19
N GLY A 23 10.55 -10.47 -21.24
CA GLY A 23 9.61 -9.38 -21.01
C GLY A 23 8.39 -9.41 -21.94
N GLU A 24 8.18 -10.48 -22.69
CA GLU A 24 6.96 -10.64 -23.48
C GLU A 24 5.80 -10.96 -22.54
N VAL A 25 4.71 -10.21 -22.70
CA VAL A 25 3.51 -10.32 -21.87
C VAL A 25 2.41 -11.00 -22.67
N GLU A 26 1.77 -11.98 -22.06
CA GLU A 26 0.58 -12.64 -22.57
C GLU A 26 -0.58 -12.47 -21.60
N VAL A 27 -1.73 -12.06 -22.13
CA VAL A 27 -2.99 -11.89 -21.38
C VAL A 27 -3.94 -12.96 -21.87
N ILE A 28 -4.45 -13.79 -20.95
CA ILE A 28 -5.46 -14.81 -21.23
C ILE A 28 -6.69 -14.51 -20.37
N ASN A 29 -7.82 -14.26 -21.00
CA ASN A 29 -9.05 -13.77 -20.36
C ASN A 29 -10.28 -14.59 -20.80
N PRO A 30 -10.32 -15.89 -20.48
CA PRO A 30 -11.38 -16.77 -20.97
C PRO A 30 -12.73 -16.35 -20.39
N GLY A 31 -13.67 -16.00 -21.28
CA GLY A 31 -15.01 -15.56 -20.89
C GLY A 31 -15.12 -14.09 -20.46
N MET A 32 -14.02 -13.31 -20.49
CA MET A 32 -14.04 -11.87 -20.18
C MET A 32 -13.83 -11.05 -21.46
N CYS A 33 -14.64 -10.00 -21.65
CA CYS A 33 -14.46 -9.06 -22.74
C CYS A 33 -13.11 -8.32 -22.63
N ASP A 34 -12.38 -8.17 -23.73
CA ASP A 34 -11.08 -7.50 -23.77
C ASP A 34 -11.12 -6.06 -23.23
N ALA A 35 -12.20 -5.33 -23.48
CA ALA A 35 -12.37 -3.98 -22.95
C ALA A 35 -12.48 -3.98 -21.41
N LEU A 36 -13.14 -5.00 -20.84
CA LEU A 36 -13.23 -5.18 -19.39
C LEU A 36 -11.87 -5.63 -18.81
N ALA A 37 -11.18 -6.57 -19.47
CA ALA A 37 -9.84 -6.99 -19.07
C ALA A 37 -8.87 -5.80 -19.04
N ALA A 38 -8.90 -4.93 -20.06
CA ALA A 38 -8.10 -3.72 -20.09
C ALA A 38 -8.43 -2.74 -18.95
N ALA A 39 -9.71 -2.59 -18.59
CA ALA A 39 -10.12 -1.75 -17.46
C ALA A 39 -9.62 -2.31 -16.11
N VAL A 40 -9.68 -3.63 -15.93
CA VAL A 40 -9.12 -4.31 -14.75
C VAL A 40 -7.60 -4.10 -14.68
N LEU A 41 -6.89 -4.31 -15.79
CA LEU A 41 -5.42 -4.11 -15.84
C LEU A 41 -5.02 -2.66 -15.54
N ARG A 42 -5.79 -1.66 -15.98
CA ARG A 42 -5.58 -0.25 -15.60
C ARG A 42 -5.76 -0.05 -14.11
N THR A 43 -6.83 -0.61 -13.53
CA THR A 43 -7.08 -0.53 -12.08
C THR A 43 -5.93 -1.15 -11.28
N ILE A 44 -5.40 -2.31 -11.73
CA ILE A 44 -4.24 -2.95 -11.12
C ILE A 44 -2.99 -2.08 -11.25
N ALA A 45 -2.76 -1.47 -12.43
CA ALA A 45 -1.65 -0.57 -12.64
C ALA A 45 -1.72 0.64 -11.70
N ASP A 46 -2.89 1.25 -11.56
CA ASP A 46 -3.12 2.38 -10.65
C ASP A 46 -2.84 1.98 -9.19
N GLN A 47 -3.25 0.78 -8.77
CA GLN A 47 -2.94 0.24 -7.44
C GLN A 47 -1.44 0.00 -7.24
N LEU A 48 -0.75 -0.54 -8.23
CA LEU A 48 0.71 -0.77 -8.16
C LEU A 48 1.46 0.56 -8.10
N ILE A 49 1.04 1.56 -8.86
CA ILE A 49 1.61 2.92 -8.81
C ILE A 49 1.36 3.55 -7.44
N ALA A 50 0.13 3.44 -6.91
CA ALA A 50 -0.20 3.96 -5.58
C ALA A 50 0.59 3.25 -4.46
N ALA A 51 0.87 1.96 -4.62
CA ALA A 51 1.70 1.19 -3.70
C ALA A 51 3.21 1.46 -3.89
N HIS A 52 3.61 2.08 -5.01
CA HIS A 52 5.01 2.31 -5.32
C HIS A 52 5.56 3.47 -4.46
N PRO A 53 6.67 3.25 -3.72
CA PRO A 53 7.31 4.34 -2.99
C PRO A 53 7.78 5.47 -3.93
N PRO A 54 7.89 6.73 -3.47
CA PRO A 54 8.30 7.86 -4.31
C PRO A 54 9.80 7.84 -4.69
N TYR A 55 10.55 6.79 -4.32
CA TYR A 55 11.99 6.66 -4.55
C TYR A 55 12.27 5.69 -5.72
N PRO A 56 13.44 5.76 -6.37
CA PRO A 56 13.75 4.93 -7.53
C PRO A 56 13.68 3.42 -7.23
N CYS A 57 13.07 2.64 -8.14
CA CYS A 57 13.09 1.18 -8.06
C CYS A 57 14.52 0.67 -8.29
N THR A 58 15.10 -0.04 -7.32
CA THR A 58 16.30 -0.86 -7.52
C THR A 58 15.96 -2.32 -7.24
N PRO A 59 15.51 -3.08 -8.26
CA PRO A 59 15.06 -4.47 -8.10
C PRO A 59 16.11 -5.41 -7.48
N ASP A 60 17.39 -5.06 -7.64
CA ASP A 60 18.55 -5.85 -7.20
C ASP A 60 19.30 -5.23 -6.01
N ALA A 61 18.81 -4.14 -5.40
CA ALA A 61 19.46 -3.58 -4.22
C ALA A 61 19.23 -4.47 -2.99
N GLU A 62 20.27 -4.64 -2.16
CA GLU A 62 20.09 -5.14 -0.80
C GLU A 62 19.05 -4.26 -0.09
N PRO A 63 18.10 -4.84 0.67
CA PRO A 63 17.04 -4.07 1.30
C PRO A 63 17.66 -3.04 2.25
N GLU A 64 17.71 -1.78 1.81
CA GLU A 64 17.93 -0.65 2.68
C GLU A 64 16.84 -0.64 3.75
N GLN A 65 17.17 -0.20 4.97
CA GLN A 65 16.25 -0.18 6.11
C GLN A 65 14.89 0.40 5.72
N GLN A 66 13.94 -0.51 5.52
CA GLN A 66 12.66 -0.30 4.87
C GLN A 66 11.81 0.76 5.60
N HIS A 67 11.50 1.85 4.92
CA HIS A 67 10.31 2.68 5.22
C HIS A 67 9.05 1.98 4.69
N ASP A 68 8.96 0.66 4.86
CA ASP A 68 7.88 -0.13 4.29
C ASP A 68 6.59 0.06 5.06
N ARG A 69 5.49 -0.05 4.31
CA ARG A 69 4.14 -0.20 4.86
C ARG A 69 4.16 -1.31 5.92
N PRO A 70 3.72 -1.02 7.16
CA PRO A 70 3.65 -2.08 8.14
C PRO A 70 2.46 -3.04 7.93
N PRO A 71 2.63 -4.33 8.29
CA PRO A 71 1.58 -5.36 8.23
C PRO A 71 0.28 -5.00 8.95
N GLU A 72 -0.79 -5.77 8.67
CA GLU A 72 -2.12 -5.59 9.28
C GLU A 72 -2.36 -6.45 10.52
N PRO A 73 -3.35 -6.08 11.36
CA PRO A 73 -4.00 -4.76 11.53
C PRO A 73 -3.16 -3.75 12.32
N VAL A 74 -3.53 -2.47 12.21
CA VAL A 74 -3.04 -1.39 13.09
C VAL A 74 -3.74 -1.47 14.45
N THR A 75 -2.99 -1.33 15.54
CA THR A 75 -3.57 -1.35 16.89
C THR A 75 -3.04 -0.20 17.74
N GLY A 76 -3.93 0.68 18.22
CA GLY A 76 -3.60 1.76 19.15
C GLY A 76 -3.08 1.29 20.51
N HIS A 77 -3.67 0.21 21.05
CA HIS A 77 -3.33 -0.29 22.38
C HIS A 77 -1.90 -0.82 22.45
N GLY A 78 -1.12 -0.35 23.42
CA GLY A 78 0.28 -0.75 23.59
C GLY A 78 1.23 -0.05 22.62
N SER A 79 0.74 0.95 21.90
CA SER A 79 1.56 1.78 21.03
C SER A 79 2.51 2.69 21.80
N ARG A 80 3.53 3.17 21.08
CA ARG A 80 4.51 4.13 21.59
C ARG A 80 4.75 5.20 20.55
N LEU A 81 4.81 6.46 21.00
CA LEU A 81 5.21 7.58 20.16
C LEU A 81 6.64 8.01 20.52
N ASP A 82 7.53 8.02 19.53
CA ASP A 82 8.78 8.76 19.56
C ASP A 82 8.49 10.15 18.97
N THR A 83 8.28 11.14 19.84
CA THR A 83 7.95 12.52 19.44
C THR A 83 9.07 13.22 18.68
N ASP A 84 10.33 12.91 18.99
CA ASP A 84 11.48 13.58 18.39
C ASP A 84 11.65 13.13 16.94
N ARG A 85 11.48 11.82 16.71
CA ARG A 85 11.54 11.23 15.37
C ARG A 85 10.21 11.28 14.62
N LYS A 86 9.13 11.67 15.29
CA LYS A 86 7.75 11.57 14.80
C LYS A 86 7.41 10.16 14.32
N VAL A 87 7.91 9.14 15.00
CA VAL A 87 7.65 7.74 14.68
C VAL A 87 6.67 7.18 15.70
N TRP A 88 5.56 6.66 15.22
CA TRP A 88 4.59 5.94 16.04
C TRP A 88 4.72 4.45 15.81
N THR A 89 4.93 3.69 16.88
CA THR A 89 4.97 2.24 16.85
C THR A 89 3.64 1.70 17.35
N ASP A 90 2.91 0.96 16.54
CA ASP A 90 1.63 0.37 16.96
C ASP A 90 1.81 -0.75 18.00
N GLY A 91 0.72 -1.23 18.58
CA GLY A 91 0.72 -2.32 19.56
C GLY A 91 1.27 -3.66 19.06
N ARG A 92 1.54 -3.80 17.76
CA ARG A 92 2.17 -4.98 17.15
C ARG A 92 3.65 -4.77 16.83
N GLY A 93 4.20 -3.58 17.10
CA GLY A 93 5.59 -3.25 16.84
C GLY A 93 5.84 -2.62 15.46
N HIS A 94 4.79 -2.27 14.73
CA HIS A 94 4.90 -1.65 13.43
C HIS A 94 5.24 -0.16 13.52
N ALA A 95 6.29 0.29 12.86
CA ALA A 95 6.70 1.69 12.86
C ALA A 95 6.02 2.49 11.74
N TRP A 96 5.47 3.65 12.09
CA TRP A 96 4.81 4.60 11.22
C TRP A 96 5.52 5.94 11.30
N ASP A 97 6.10 6.39 10.20
CA ASP A 97 6.66 7.74 10.12
C ASP A 97 5.53 8.77 9.92
N LEU A 98 5.19 9.47 11.00
CA LEU A 98 4.16 10.50 11.03
C LEU A 98 4.64 11.85 10.50
N SER A 99 5.93 11.98 10.17
CA SER A 99 6.45 13.14 9.47
C SER A 99 6.07 13.15 7.99
N LEU A 100 5.61 12.02 7.44
CA LEU A 100 5.28 11.87 6.02
C LEU A 100 3.81 12.15 5.74
N LYS A 101 3.54 12.49 4.48
CA LYS A 101 2.19 12.38 3.89
C LYS A 101 1.91 10.94 3.49
N TRP A 102 0.67 10.53 3.67
CA TRP A 102 0.20 9.17 3.40
C TRP A 102 -0.92 9.18 2.38
N GLY A 103 -0.78 8.43 1.31
CA GLY A 103 -1.77 8.31 0.24
C GLY A 103 -2.66 7.09 0.47
N ASP A 104 -3.96 7.24 0.27
CA ASP A 104 -4.90 6.12 0.23
C ASP A 104 -5.13 5.59 -1.19
N ALA A 105 -5.84 4.46 -1.30
CA ALA A 105 -6.09 3.79 -2.57
C ALA A 105 -7.01 4.56 -3.52
N ALA A 106 -7.72 5.59 -3.04
CA ALA A 106 -8.59 6.46 -3.83
C ALA A 106 -7.90 7.76 -4.25
N GLY A 107 -6.61 7.92 -3.96
CA GLY A 107 -5.82 9.12 -4.27
C GLY A 107 -5.96 10.24 -3.24
N GLY A 108 -6.61 9.98 -2.09
CA GLY A 108 -6.66 10.91 -0.98
C GLY A 108 -5.32 10.99 -0.24
N VAL A 109 -4.96 12.19 0.20
CA VAL A 109 -3.70 12.44 0.91
C VAL A 109 -3.99 12.81 2.36
N TRP A 110 -3.36 12.10 3.28
CA TRP A 110 -3.51 12.23 4.71
C TRP A 110 -2.22 12.68 5.37
N ARG A 111 -2.35 13.43 6.46
CA ARG A 111 -1.22 13.81 7.31
C ARG A 111 -1.58 13.70 8.78
N TRP A 112 -0.58 13.41 9.59
CA TRP A 112 -0.74 13.41 11.03
C TRP A 112 -1.04 14.83 11.54
N THR A 113 -1.96 14.94 12.49
CA THR A 113 -2.38 16.21 13.08
C THR A 113 -1.51 16.66 14.27
N GLY A 114 -0.52 15.85 14.66
CA GLY A 114 0.31 16.10 15.84
C GLY A 114 -0.28 15.58 17.15
N VAL A 115 -1.45 14.93 17.10
CA VAL A 115 -2.11 14.38 18.29
C VAL A 115 -2.51 12.91 18.10
N LEU A 116 -2.68 12.20 19.20
CA LEU A 116 -3.21 10.85 19.27
C LEU A 116 -4.67 10.89 19.76
N ASP A 117 -5.45 9.87 19.45
CA ASP A 117 -6.77 9.65 20.05
C ASP A 117 -6.66 9.07 21.48
N SER A 118 -7.80 8.76 22.10
CA SER A 118 -7.85 8.16 23.44
C SER A 118 -7.25 6.75 23.52
N ALA A 119 -7.14 6.05 22.39
CA ALA A 119 -6.55 4.72 22.31
C ALA A 119 -5.04 4.76 21.98
N GLY A 120 -4.47 5.96 21.80
CA GLY A 120 -3.07 6.15 21.42
C GLY A 120 -2.81 6.05 19.92
N THR A 121 -3.84 6.07 19.09
CA THR A 121 -3.72 6.02 17.62
C THR A 121 -3.53 7.42 17.02
N PRO A 122 -2.65 7.62 16.03
CA PRO A 122 -2.45 8.91 15.39
C PRO A 122 -3.74 9.45 14.75
N MET A 123 -4.11 10.68 15.07
CA MET A 123 -5.21 11.37 14.41
C MET A 123 -4.70 11.94 13.07
N MET A 124 -5.29 11.48 11.98
CA MET A 124 -4.97 11.87 10.61
C MET A 124 -5.99 12.90 10.11
N ARG A 125 -5.58 13.74 9.17
CA ARG A 125 -6.46 14.69 8.48
C ARG A 125 -6.16 14.69 6.98
N PRO A 126 -7.18 14.74 6.11
CA PRO A 126 -6.97 14.90 4.67
C PRO A 126 -6.33 16.27 4.37
N VAL A 127 -5.40 16.33 3.42
CA VAL A 127 -4.69 17.56 3.05
C VAL A 127 -5.63 18.58 2.43
N ASP A 128 -6.54 18.15 1.54
CA ASP A 128 -7.47 19.00 0.79
C ASP A 128 -8.89 19.02 1.37
N GLY A 129 -9.09 18.37 2.52
CA GLY A 129 -10.40 18.16 3.12
C GLY A 129 -10.52 18.71 4.54
N ASN A 130 -11.72 18.54 5.10
CA ASN A 130 -11.99 18.83 6.50
C ASN A 130 -12.37 17.54 7.21
N GLY A 131 -11.96 17.40 8.48
CA GLY A 131 -12.18 16.19 9.28
C GLY A 131 -10.90 15.67 9.90
N ARG A 132 -11.04 14.83 10.93
CA ARG A 132 -9.93 14.11 11.55
C ARG A 132 -10.39 12.70 11.89
N GLU A 133 -9.61 11.72 11.51
CA GLU A 133 -9.91 10.32 11.76
C GLU A 133 -8.67 9.61 12.33
N PRO A 134 -8.83 8.68 13.26
CA PRO A 134 -7.74 7.80 13.69
C PRO A 134 -7.14 7.02 12.50
N LEU A 135 -5.83 6.78 12.54
CA LEU A 135 -5.09 6.08 11.48
C LEU A 135 -5.64 4.68 11.14
N ASP A 136 -6.10 3.93 12.14
CA ASP A 136 -6.75 2.63 11.96
C ASP A 136 -8.11 2.75 11.24
N VAL A 137 -8.88 3.80 11.54
CA VAL A 137 -10.13 4.14 10.83
C VAL A 137 -9.84 4.55 9.39
N VAL A 138 -8.85 5.41 9.17
CA VAL A 138 -8.44 5.81 7.81
C VAL A 138 -8.11 4.57 6.97
N ARG A 139 -7.33 3.64 7.53
CA ARG A 139 -6.98 2.40 6.82
C ARG A 139 -8.16 1.48 6.58
N SER A 140 -9.11 1.46 7.51
CA SER A 140 -10.30 0.60 7.41
C SER A 140 -11.32 1.12 6.39
N LEU A 141 -11.45 2.44 6.25
CA LEU A 141 -12.43 3.07 5.36
C LEU A 141 -11.88 3.37 3.96
N TYR A 142 -10.63 3.85 3.87
CA TYR A 142 -10.01 4.30 2.62
C TYR A 142 -8.99 3.30 2.07
N GLY A 143 -8.89 2.14 2.73
CA GLY A 143 -8.02 1.05 2.33
C GLY A 143 -6.58 1.23 2.79
N PRO A 144 -5.66 0.40 2.30
CA PRO A 144 -4.27 0.53 2.66
C PRO A 144 -3.72 1.90 2.28
N ILE A 145 -2.90 2.47 3.17
CA ILE A 145 -2.22 3.73 2.90
C ILE A 145 -0.71 3.52 2.80
N ALA A 146 -0.05 4.31 1.96
CA ALA A 146 1.37 4.24 1.69
C ALA A 146 2.03 5.62 1.85
N PRO A 147 3.32 5.70 2.23
CA PRO A 147 4.02 6.98 2.30
C PRO A 147 4.21 7.55 0.89
N LEU A 148 3.78 8.79 0.66
CA LEU A 148 3.92 9.49 -0.63
C LEU A 148 5.23 10.27 -0.76
N GLY A 149 6.00 10.39 0.33
CA GLY A 149 7.18 11.24 0.39
C GLY A 149 6.84 12.72 0.60
N GLY A 150 7.80 13.46 1.15
CA GLY A 150 7.62 14.86 1.57
C GLY A 150 7.04 15.00 2.98
N ALA A 151 7.46 16.08 3.67
CA ALA A 151 7.07 16.36 5.03
C ALA A 151 5.57 16.79 5.14
N ALA A 152 4.93 16.35 6.21
CA ALA A 152 3.54 16.60 6.61
C ALA A 152 3.28 18.02 7.16
#